data_AF-A0A0H3H5L0-F1
#
_entry.id   AF-A0A0H3H5L0-F1
#
_cell.length_a   1.000
_cell.length_b   1.000
_cell.length_c   1.000
_cell.angle_alpha   90.00
_cell.angle_beta   90.00
_cell.angle_gamma   90.00
#
_symmetry.space_group_name_H-M   'P 1'
#
loop_
_entity.id
_entity.type
_entity.pdbx_description
1 polymer ?
#
loop_
_entity_poly.entity_id
_entity_poly.type
_entity_poly.pdbx_seq_one_letter_code
_entity_poly.pdbx_strand_id
1 'polypeptide(L)'
;MDKILDIINGWITAAVSSGSLQIKQLLLFIFIAGPLALIIWKIRGIIEFINEVKNSRLNELQHLLDNHKLSNKVSTCIKEDIQRIVSYRITGISDVATQKIILRLLIENRELIPTGFFKKFRSFLLVKNGSLIFKKGFSFWFENSMYALFSLQFIFLAILSLILSTYRHDQIPIWGHLILYSVAAIMFLFFIAFGRMIPQPRECKLLNKILQTQYNDSSNYFIDGETVVPVSNSV
;
A
#
# COMPACT_ATOMS: atom_id res chain seq x y z
N MET A 1 -32.73 17.78 16.72
CA MET A 1 -31.47 17.92 15.96
C MET A 1 -30.76 19.21 16.36
N ASP A 2 -31.51 20.29 16.57
CA ASP A 2 -31.02 21.61 17.04
C ASP A 2 -30.28 21.58 18.39
N LYS A 3 -30.74 20.77 19.35
CA LYS A 3 -30.07 20.61 20.67
C LYS A 3 -28.61 20.17 20.56
N ILE A 4 -28.27 19.30 19.59
CA ILE A 4 -26.88 18.82 19.44
C ILE A 4 -26.01 19.93 18.86
N LEU A 5 -26.54 20.71 17.92
CA LEU A 5 -25.84 21.87 17.35
C LEU A 5 -25.67 22.99 18.37
N ASP A 6 -26.68 23.29 19.20
CA ASP A 6 -26.58 24.29 20.26
C ASP A 6 -25.56 23.90 21.32
N ILE A 7 -25.48 22.61 21.65
CA ILE A 7 -24.43 22.08 22.53
C ILE A 7 -23.06 22.27 21.88
N ILE A 8 -22.89 21.94 20.59
CA ILE A 8 -21.63 22.13 19.87
C ILE A 8 -21.24 23.62 19.82
N ASN A 9 -22.18 24.51 19.52
CA ASN A 9 -21.95 25.95 19.43
C ASN A 9 -21.61 26.55 20.80
N GLY A 10 -22.32 26.15 21.86
CA GLY A 10 -22.01 26.53 23.24
C GLY A 10 -20.64 26.03 23.69
N TRP A 11 -20.27 24.81 23.29
CA TRP A 11 -18.96 24.23 23.60
C TRP A 11 -17.82 24.94 22.85
N ILE A 12 -18.03 25.31 21.59
CA ILE A 12 -17.09 26.11 20.80
C ILE A 12 -16.92 27.50 21.43
N THR A 13 -18.01 28.15 21.80
CA THR A 13 -17.99 29.51 22.39
C THR A 13 -17.28 29.51 23.75
N ALA A 14 -17.56 28.52 24.61
CA ALA A 14 -16.87 28.34 25.89
C ALA A 14 -15.38 27.94 25.73
N ALA A 15 -15.05 27.22 24.66
CA ALA A 15 -13.66 26.88 24.35
C ALA A 15 -12.88 28.08 23.77
N VAL A 16 -13.53 28.99 23.02
CA VAL A 16 -12.96 30.27 22.55
C VAL A 16 -12.63 31.17 23.74
N SER A 17 -13.58 31.32 24.66
CA SER A 17 -13.42 32.22 25.81
C SER A 17 -12.39 31.74 26.83
N SER A 18 -12.11 30.42 26.90
CA SER A 18 -11.17 29.82 27.85
C SER A 18 -9.73 29.70 27.33
N GLY A 19 -9.43 30.14 26.10
CA GLY A 19 -8.13 29.91 25.45
C GLY A 19 -7.88 28.44 25.04
N SER A 20 -8.78 27.51 25.40
CA SER A 20 -8.77 26.10 24.99
C SER A 20 -8.86 25.93 23.47
N LEU A 21 -9.48 26.90 22.78
CA LEU A 21 -9.62 26.85 21.33
C LEU A 21 -8.27 26.95 20.61
N GLN A 22 -7.25 27.64 21.15
CA GLN A 22 -5.94 27.70 20.50
C GLN A 22 -5.27 26.33 20.41
N ILE A 23 -5.32 25.53 21.48
CA ILE A 23 -4.75 24.16 21.49
C ILE A 23 -5.61 23.22 20.63
N LYS A 24 -6.94 23.34 20.69
CA LYS A 24 -7.84 22.51 19.86
C LYS A 24 -7.78 22.88 18.38
N GLN A 25 -7.60 24.15 18.03
CA GLN A 25 -7.39 24.64 16.65
C GLN A 25 -6.02 24.21 16.13
N LEU A 26 -4.98 24.24 16.96
CA LEU A 26 -3.66 23.69 16.61
C LEU A 26 -3.76 22.19 16.34
N LEU A 27 -4.47 21.43 17.19
CA LEU A 27 -4.71 20.00 16.97
C LEU A 27 -5.57 19.73 15.73
N LEU A 28 -6.62 20.53 15.48
CA LEU A 28 -7.44 20.45 14.27
C LEU A 28 -6.62 20.79 13.01
N PHE A 29 -5.74 21.80 13.10
CA PHE A 29 -4.84 22.18 12.02
C PHE A 29 -3.82 21.08 11.75
N ILE A 30 -3.19 20.50 12.78
CA ILE A 30 -2.29 19.33 12.63
C ILE A 30 -3.05 18.13 12.07
N PHE A 31 -4.27 17.90 12.55
CA PHE A 31 -5.13 16.85 12.05
C PHE A 31 -5.38 17.06 10.57
N ILE A 32 -5.85 18.22 10.11
CA ILE A 32 -6.14 18.51 8.69
C ILE A 32 -4.87 18.58 7.83
N ALA A 33 -3.84 19.29 8.29
CA ALA A 33 -2.62 19.56 7.55
C ALA A 33 -1.69 18.34 7.45
N GLY A 34 -1.68 17.43 8.43
CA GLY A 34 -0.82 16.24 8.43
C GLY A 34 -1.06 15.29 7.25
N PRO A 35 -2.29 14.81 7.02
CA PRO A 35 -2.65 14.00 5.85
C PRO A 35 -2.58 14.79 4.56
N LEU A 36 -2.89 16.10 4.56
CA LEU A 36 -2.69 16.94 3.38
C LEU A 36 -1.20 17.02 3.01
N ALA A 37 -0.31 17.19 3.99
CA ALA A 37 1.13 17.17 3.79
C ALA A 37 1.62 15.78 3.37
N LEU A 38 1.05 14.69 3.89
CA LEU A 38 1.34 13.33 3.43
C LEU A 38 0.84 13.05 2.02
N ILE A 39 -0.34 13.56 1.66
CA ILE A 39 -0.86 13.51 0.29
C ILE A 39 0.09 14.30 -0.61
N ILE A 40 0.42 15.54 -0.26
CA ILE A 40 1.36 16.38 -1.03
C ILE A 40 2.73 15.70 -1.13
N TRP A 41 3.24 15.10 -0.06
CA TRP A 41 4.53 14.40 -0.09
C TRP A 41 4.47 13.11 -0.92
N LYS A 42 3.39 12.32 -0.81
CA LYS A 42 3.18 11.15 -1.68
C LYS A 42 3.00 11.56 -3.14
N ILE A 43 2.22 12.61 -3.42
CA ILE A 43 1.93 13.10 -4.77
C ILE A 43 3.19 13.72 -5.39
N ARG A 44 3.87 14.62 -4.69
CA ARG A 44 5.08 15.32 -5.17
C ARG A 44 6.29 14.38 -5.27
N GLY A 45 6.38 13.37 -4.39
CA GLY A 45 7.39 12.31 -4.47
C GLY A 45 7.11 11.24 -5.55
N ILE A 46 5.91 11.19 -6.13
CA ILE A 46 5.49 10.13 -7.06
C ILE A 46 5.11 10.67 -8.45
N ILE A 47 4.70 11.93 -8.62
CA ILE A 47 4.14 12.37 -9.91
C ILE A 47 5.21 12.92 -10.88
N GLU A 48 6.14 13.77 -10.44
CA GLU A 48 7.09 14.43 -11.35
C GLU A 48 8.35 13.59 -11.66
N PHE A 49 8.70 12.60 -10.83
CA PHE A 49 9.92 11.81 -11.03
C PHE A 49 9.66 10.37 -11.52
N ILE A 50 8.45 9.83 -11.35
CA ILE A 50 8.15 8.41 -11.62
C ILE A 50 7.41 8.22 -12.95
N ASN A 51 6.61 9.16 -13.45
CA ASN A 51 5.91 8.95 -14.73
C ASN A 51 6.79 9.26 -15.96
N GLU A 52 7.63 10.29 -15.90
CA GLU A 52 8.51 10.65 -17.02
C GLU A 52 9.76 9.76 -17.12
N VAL A 53 10.36 9.34 -15.99
CA VAL A 53 11.64 8.58 -15.96
C VAL A 53 11.44 7.05 -15.93
N LYS A 54 10.31 6.55 -15.40
CA LYS A 54 10.16 5.10 -15.10
C LYS A 54 9.55 4.29 -16.23
N ASN A 55 8.71 4.89 -17.08
CA ASN A 55 8.27 4.27 -18.33
C ASN A 55 9.25 4.54 -19.46
N SER A 56 9.90 5.71 -19.49
CA SER A 56 10.95 6.00 -20.47
C SER A 56 12.13 5.06 -20.32
N ARG A 57 12.65 4.82 -19.10
CA ARG A 57 13.75 3.86 -18.90
C ARG A 57 13.38 2.43 -19.29
N LEU A 58 12.16 1.98 -19.00
CA LEU A 58 11.71 0.65 -19.43
C LEU A 58 11.63 0.58 -20.96
N ASN A 59 11.00 1.58 -21.58
CA ASN A 59 10.86 1.66 -23.03
C ASN A 59 12.22 1.80 -23.75
N GLU A 60 13.16 2.53 -23.17
CA GLU A 60 14.51 2.72 -23.70
C GLU A 60 15.30 1.42 -23.65
N LEU A 61 15.28 0.70 -22.51
CA LEU A 61 15.91 -0.61 -22.40
C LEU A 61 15.30 -1.62 -23.40
N GLN A 62 13.99 -1.55 -23.61
CA GLN A 62 13.29 -2.42 -24.56
C GLN A 62 13.63 -2.05 -26.01
N HIS A 63 13.70 -0.76 -26.33
CA HIS A 63 14.16 -0.25 -27.62
C HIS A 63 15.61 -0.65 -27.92
N LEU A 64 16.51 -0.61 -26.93
CA LEU A 64 17.89 -1.07 -27.09
C LEU A 64 17.96 -2.57 -27.36
N LEU A 65 17.09 -3.37 -26.73
CA LEU A 65 17.02 -4.81 -26.94
C LEU A 65 16.49 -5.17 -28.35
N ASP A 66 15.48 -4.43 -28.82
CA ASP A 66 14.76 -4.75 -30.05
C ASP A 66 15.44 -4.19 -31.32
N ASN A 67 16.06 -3.00 -31.23
CA ASN A 67 16.57 -2.29 -32.40
C ASN A 67 18.09 -2.35 -32.59
N HIS A 68 18.85 -2.90 -31.64
CA HIS A 68 20.31 -2.99 -31.74
C HIS A 68 20.79 -4.45 -31.74
N LYS A 69 21.74 -4.78 -32.62
CA LYS A 69 22.50 -6.04 -32.56
C LYS A 69 23.49 -5.99 -31.39
N LEU A 70 22.97 -6.21 -30.19
CA LEU A 70 23.75 -6.26 -28.96
C LEU A 70 24.50 -7.59 -28.85
N SER A 71 25.68 -7.56 -28.26
CA SER A 71 26.36 -8.78 -27.83
C SER A 71 25.48 -9.55 -26.84
N ASN A 72 25.52 -10.90 -26.90
CA ASN A 72 24.74 -11.77 -26.02
C ASN A 72 24.86 -11.34 -24.54
N LYS A 73 26.06 -11.00 -24.08
CA LYS A 73 26.32 -10.56 -22.69
C LYS A 73 25.57 -9.27 -22.33
N VAL A 74 25.52 -8.30 -23.24
CA VAL A 74 24.83 -7.02 -23.04
C VAL A 74 23.32 -7.22 -23.07
N SER A 75 22.83 -8.06 -24.00
CA SER A 75 21.40 -8.39 -24.08
C SER A 75 20.88 -9.07 -22.81
N THR A 76 21.67 -9.95 -22.20
CA THR A 76 21.32 -10.61 -20.93
C THR A 76 21.21 -9.61 -19.80
N CYS A 77 22.18 -8.69 -19.68
CA CYS A 77 22.17 -7.63 -18.67
C CYS A 77 20.91 -6.74 -18.77
N ILE A 78 20.55 -6.32 -19.99
CA ILE A 78 19.35 -5.51 -20.23
C ILE A 78 18.08 -6.28 -19.85
N LYS A 79 17.99 -7.57 -20.21
CA LYS A 79 16.85 -8.42 -19.84
C LYS A 79 16.70 -8.55 -18.32
N GLU A 80 17.81 -8.72 -17.61
CA GLU A 80 17.81 -8.79 -16.14
C GLU A 80 17.34 -7.48 -15.51
N ASP A 81 17.75 -6.34 -16.05
CA ASP A 81 17.30 -5.02 -15.58
C ASP A 81 15.82 -4.78 -15.85
N ILE A 82 15.32 -5.12 -17.05
CA ILE A 82 13.90 -5.10 -17.37
C ILE A 82 13.12 -5.99 -16.40
N GLN A 83 13.60 -7.21 -16.17
CA GLN A 83 12.97 -8.15 -15.24
C GLN A 83 12.93 -7.60 -13.82
N ARG A 84 13.99 -6.95 -13.35
CA ARG A 84 14.04 -6.30 -12.03
C ARG A 84 13.02 -5.16 -11.92
N ILE A 85 12.90 -4.32 -12.95
CA ILE A 85 11.93 -3.22 -12.98
C ILE A 85 10.50 -3.76 -12.97
N VAL A 86 10.19 -4.76 -13.78
CA VAL A 86 8.87 -5.39 -13.84
C VAL A 86 8.54 -6.10 -12.52
N SER A 87 9.49 -6.87 -11.98
CA SER A 87 9.33 -7.56 -10.69
C SER A 87 9.12 -6.59 -9.54
N TYR A 88 9.79 -5.44 -9.52
CA TYR A 88 9.51 -4.37 -8.56
C TYR A 88 8.09 -3.80 -8.69
N ARG A 89 7.58 -3.63 -9.91
CA ARG A 89 6.22 -3.11 -10.13
C ARG A 89 5.14 -4.06 -9.59
N ILE A 90 5.37 -5.36 -9.74
CA ILE A 90 4.50 -6.45 -9.29
C ILE A 90 4.58 -6.62 -7.76
N THR A 91 5.80 -6.81 -7.24
CA THR A 91 6.03 -7.19 -5.83
C THR A 91 6.11 -6.00 -4.87
N GLY A 92 6.49 -4.82 -5.36
CA GLY A 92 6.75 -3.64 -4.55
C GLY A 92 8.05 -3.66 -3.75
N ILE A 93 8.91 -4.67 -3.93
CA ILE A 93 10.16 -4.90 -3.18
C ILE A 93 11.37 -4.70 -4.10
N SER A 94 12.39 -3.97 -3.65
CA SER A 94 13.60 -3.65 -4.43
C SER A 94 14.66 -4.76 -4.42
N ASP A 95 14.65 -5.60 -3.39
CA ASP A 95 15.58 -6.73 -3.24
C ASP A 95 15.28 -7.84 -4.25
N VAL A 96 16.29 -8.22 -5.04
CA VAL A 96 16.15 -9.17 -6.15
C VAL A 96 15.92 -10.60 -5.65
N ALA A 97 16.55 -11.00 -4.54
CA ALA A 97 16.34 -12.33 -3.98
C ALA A 97 14.88 -12.50 -3.49
N THR A 98 14.38 -11.51 -2.77
CA THR A 98 12.99 -11.46 -2.32
C THR A 98 12.01 -11.39 -3.48
N GLN A 99 12.32 -10.62 -4.53
CA GLN A 99 11.51 -10.58 -5.76
C GLN A 99 11.34 -11.97 -6.37
N LYS A 100 12.42 -12.75 -6.50
CA LYS A 100 12.38 -14.10 -7.07
C LYS A 100 11.46 -15.03 -6.27
N ILE A 101 11.57 -15.01 -4.94
CA ILE A 101 10.73 -15.83 -4.05
C ILE A 101 9.26 -15.43 -4.21
N ILE A 102 8.95 -14.13 -4.17
CA ILE A 102 7.58 -13.63 -4.32
C ILE A 102 7.01 -13.97 -5.70
N LEU A 103 7.80 -13.82 -6.76
CA LEU A 103 7.35 -14.10 -8.12
C LEU A 103 7.02 -15.58 -8.30
N ARG A 104 7.85 -16.47 -7.74
CA ARG A 104 7.57 -17.91 -7.70
C ARG A 104 6.23 -18.20 -7.00
N LEU A 105 6.02 -17.65 -5.80
CA LEU A 105 4.77 -17.84 -5.06
C LEU A 105 3.55 -17.30 -5.79
N LEU A 106 3.73 -16.18 -6.50
CA LEU A 106 2.68 -15.55 -7.31
C LEU A 106 2.29 -16.43 -8.50
N ILE A 107 3.26 -17.08 -9.15
CA ILE A 107 3.01 -18.02 -10.24
C ILE A 107 2.31 -19.29 -9.71
N GLU A 108 2.82 -19.87 -8.62
CA GLU A 108 2.25 -21.06 -7.98
C GLU A 108 0.80 -20.84 -7.51
N ASN A 109 0.45 -19.61 -7.12
CA ASN A 109 -0.87 -19.26 -6.57
C ASN A 109 -1.66 -18.30 -7.47
N ARG A 110 -1.36 -18.24 -8.77
CA ARG A 110 -1.93 -17.24 -9.71
C ARG A 110 -3.46 -17.23 -9.78
N GLU A 111 -4.09 -18.38 -9.50
CA GLU A 111 -5.55 -18.54 -9.50
C GLU A 111 -6.20 -18.05 -8.21
N LEU A 112 -5.42 -17.94 -7.13
CA LEU A 112 -5.87 -17.57 -5.80
C LEU A 112 -5.62 -16.10 -5.46
N ILE A 113 -4.60 -15.49 -6.07
CA ILE A 113 -4.18 -14.12 -5.74
C ILE A 113 -3.94 -13.25 -6.99
N PRO A 114 -4.30 -11.97 -6.95
CA PRO A 114 -3.97 -11.04 -8.03
C PRO A 114 -2.47 -10.71 -8.07
N THR A 115 -1.99 -10.25 -9.23
CA THR A 115 -0.58 -9.91 -9.46
C THR A 115 -0.02 -8.86 -8.49
N GLY A 116 -0.85 -7.98 -7.96
CA GLY A 116 -0.45 -6.95 -6.99
C GLY A 116 -0.56 -7.36 -5.52
N PHE A 117 -0.92 -8.62 -5.20
CA PHE A 117 -1.24 -9.05 -3.84
C PHE A 117 -0.12 -8.76 -2.82
N PHE A 118 1.10 -9.18 -3.12
CA PHE A 118 2.25 -9.04 -2.22
C PHE A 118 2.67 -7.58 -1.98
N LYS A 119 2.35 -6.68 -2.91
CA LYS A 119 2.68 -5.25 -2.82
C LYS A 119 2.10 -4.60 -1.56
N LYS A 120 0.94 -5.08 -1.12
CA LYS A 120 0.24 -4.62 0.09
C LYS A 120 0.97 -4.99 1.38
N PHE A 121 1.79 -6.04 1.33
CA PHE A 121 2.51 -6.59 2.47
C PHE A 121 4.01 -6.27 2.46
N ARG A 122 4.50 -5.54 1.45
CA ARG A 122 5.94 -5.30 1.20
C ARG A 122 6.74 -4.87 2.43
N SER A 123 6.18 -4.03 3.30
CA SER A 123 6.84 -3.51 4.51
C SER A 123 6.99 -4.57 5.62
N PHE A 124 6.27 -5.69 5.50
CA PHE A 124 6.12 -6.71 6.54
C PHE A 124 6.63 -8.09 6.09
N LEU A 125 7.13 -8.19 4.86
CA LEU A 125 7.72 -9.41 4.31
C LEU A 125 9.22 -9.37 4.51
N LEU A 126 9.77 -10.44 5.06
CA LEU A 126 11.21 -10.58 5.30
C LEU A 126 11.67 -11.97 4.89
N VAL A 127 12.81 -12.06 4.24
CA VAL A 127 13.42 -13.35 3.88
C VAL A 127 14.28 -13.83 5.05
N LYS A 128 14.02 -15.05 5.53
CA LYS A 128 14.84 -15.72 6.55
C LYS A 128 15.07 -17.16 6.11
N ASN A 129 16.33 -17.57 6.06
CA ASN A 129 16.76 -18.91 5.63
C ASN A 129 16.20 -19.31 4.24
N GLY A 130 16.13 -18.36 3.31
CA GLY A 130 15.60 -18.60 1.96
C GLY A 130 14.08 -18.63 1.84
N SER A 131 13.34 -18.53 2.94
CA SER A 131 11.87 -18.52 2.96
C SER A 131 11.32 -17.14 3.29
N LEU A 132 10.14 -16.82 2.74
CA LEU A 132 9.46 -15.56 2.98
C LEU A 132 8.61 -15.64 4.26
N ILE A 133 8.86 -14.73 5.20
CA ILE A 133 8.15 -14.67 6.49
C ILE A 133 7.32 -13.39 6.56
N PHE A 134 6.07 -13.52 7.02
CA PHE A 134 5.22 -12.39 7.34
C PHE A 134 5.38 -11.97 8.80
N LYS A 135 6.03 -10.83 9.03
CA LYS A 135 6.28 -10.28 10.37
C LYS A 135 5.09 -9.44 10.84
N LYS A 136 4.18 -10.06 11.59
CA LYS A 136 3.10 -9.36 12.32
C LYS A 136 3.63 -8.82 13.65
N GLY A 137 4.38 -7.72 13.60
CA GLY A 137 4.90 -7.04 14.79
C GLY A 137 4.17 -5.72 15.09
N PHE A 138 4.71 -4.95 16.04
CA PHE A 138 4.22 -3.60 16.35
C PHE A 138 4.12 -2.70 15.10
N SER A 139 5.14 -2.75 14.23
CA SER A 139 5.16 -1.96 12.98
C SER A 139 4.00 -2.27 12.04
N PHE A 140 3.53 -3.52 11.99
CA PHE A 140 2.34 -3.90 11.20
C PHE A 140 1.08 -3.22 11.73
N TRP A 141 0.86 -3.31 13.05
CA TRP A 141 -0.29 -2.69 13.69
C TRP A 141 -0.25 -1.17 13.63
N PHE A 142 0.93 -0.58 13.81
CA PHE A 142 1.12 0.87 13.77
C PHE A 142 0.85 1.43 12.36
N GLU A 143 1.50 0.89 11.32
CA GLU A 143 1.32 1.37 9.95
C GLU A 143 -0.14 1.23 9.47
N ASN A 144 -0.78 0.09 9.77
CA ASN A 144 -2.19 -0.12 9.42
C ASN A 144 -3.13 0.81 10.19
N SER A 145 -2.85 1.07 11.47
CA SER A 145 -3.62 2.04 12.27
C SER A 145 -3.48 3.44 11.68
N MET A 146 -2.29 3.83 11.24
CA MET A 146 -2.07 5.13 10.59
C MET A 146 -2.86 5.26 9.29
N TYR A 147 -2.84 4.23 8.43
CA TYR A 147 -3.67 4.24 7.22
C TYR A 147 -5.17 4.28 7.53
N ALA A 148 -5.62 3.60 8.59
CA ALA A 148 -7.01 3.62 9.03
C ALA A 148 -7.43 5.01 9.53
N LEU A 149 -6.59 5.66 10.35
CA LEU A 149 -6.80 7.01 10.85
C LEU A 149 -6.87 8.02 9.69
N PHE A 150 -5.94 7.97 8.75
CA PHE A 150 -5.97 8.85 7.57
C PHE A 150 -7.20 8.61 6.71
N SER A 151 -7.56 7.34 6.48
CA SER A 151 -8.78 7.00 5.77
C SER A 151 -10.02 7.59 6.45
N LEU A 152 -10.17 7.36 7.76
CA LEU A 152 -11.28 7.89 8.56
C LEU A 152 -11.35 9.43 8.53
N GLN A 153 -10.18 10.07 8.49
CA GLN A 153 -10.13 11.51 8.40
C GLN A 153 -10.66 12.03 7.05
N PHE A 154 -10.33 11.37 5.93
CA PHE A 154 -10.83 11.81 4.62
C PHE A 154 -12.34 11.69 4.52
N ILE A 155 -12.94 10.63 5.08
CA ILE A 155 -14.40 10.52 5.10
C ILE A 155 -15.03 11.60 6.00
N PHE A 156 -14.40 11.94 7.14
CA PHE A 156 -14.87 13.03 7.98
C PHE A 156 -14.82 14.38 7.25
N LEU A 157 -13.74 14.68 6.53
CA LEU A 157 -13.61 15.89 5.73
C LEU A 157 -14.64 15.95 4.59
N ALA A 158 -14.92 14.82 3.94
CA ALA A 158 -15.95 14.75 2.91
C ALA A 158 -17.34 15.08 3.48
N ILE A 159 -17.70 14.46 4.62
CA ILE A 159 -18.98 14.72 5.29
C ILE A 159 -19.06 16.18 5.75
N LEU A 160 -18.00 16.73 6.35
CA LEU A 160 -17.96 18.12 6.79
C LEU A 160 -18.18 19.09 5.62
N SER A 161 -17.58 18.80 4.47
CA SER A 161 -17.74 19.61 3.26
C SER A 161 -19.19 19.61 2.74
N LEU A 162 -19.86 18.45 2.79
CA LEU A 162 -21.28 18.34 2.45
C LEU A 162 -22.17 19.08 3.46
N ILE A 163 -21.93 18.90 4.77
CA ILE A 163 -22.67 19.60 5.83
C ILE A 163 -22.52 21.12 5.67
N LEU A 164 -21.32 21.62 5.42
CA LEU A 164 -21.08 23.04 5.22
C LEU A 164 -21.85 23.59 4.02
N SER A 165 -21.86 22.83 2.92
CA SER A 165 -22.61 23.17 1.71
C SER A 165 -24.12 23.24 1.97
N THR A 166 -24.68 22.29 2.72
CA THR A 166 -26.13 22.27 3.01
C THR A 166 -26.53 23.31 4.07
N TYR A 167 -25.71 23.50 5.11
CA TYR A 167 -26.04 24.36 6.25
C TYR A 167 -25.89 25.85 5.94
N ARG A 168 -24.95 26.23 5.08
CA ARG A 168 -24.70 27.63 4.68
C ARG A 168 -25.21 27.90 3.26
N HIS A 169 -26.26 27.20 2.83
CA HIS A 169 -26.77 27.26 1.46
C HIS A 169 -27.01 28.68 0.96
N ASP A 170 -27.68 29.51 1.77
CA ASP A 170 -28.02 30.88 1.36
C ASP A 170 -26.84 31.86 1.46
N GLN A 171 -25.73 31.45 2.07
CA GLN A 171 -24.57 32.32 2.32
C GLN A 171 -23.38 32.01 1.41
N ILE A 172 -23.42 30.87 0.71
CA ILE A 172 -22.37 30.43 -0.17
C ILE A 172 -22.86 30.63 -1.62
N PRO A 173 -22.09 31.32 -2.49
CA PRO A 173 -22.46 31.42 -3.89
C PRO A 173 -22.46 30.03 -4.54
N ILE A 174 -23.23 29.85 -5.63
CA ILE A 174 -23.34 28.56 -6.36
C ILE A 174 -21.97 27.94 -6.68
N TRP A 175 -20.98 28.75 -7.05
CA TRP A 175 -19.60 28.30 -7.28
C TRP A 175 -18.93 27.70 -6.04
N GLY A 176 -19.21 28.23 -4.85
CA GLY A 176 -18.71 27.69 -3.59
C GLY A 176 -19.29 26.31 -3.27
N HIS A 177 -20.57 26.08 -3.60
CA HIS A 177 -21.17 24.73 -3.50
C HIS A 177 -20.52 23.74 -4.44
N LEU A 178 -20.26 24.14 -5.70
CA LEU A 178 -19.58 23.29 -6.67
C LEU A 178 -18.16 22.90 -6.21
N ILE A 179 -17.43 23.85 -5.62
CA ILE A 179 -16.11 23.59 -5.03
C ILE A 179 -16.23 22.60 -3.86
N LEU A 180 -17.17 22.81 -2.94
CA LEU A 180 -17.37 21.91 -1.78
C LEU A 180 -17.74 20.49 -2.23
N TYR A 181 -18.63 20.33 -3.20
CA TYR A 181 -18.96 19.01 -3.74
C TYR A 181 -17.74 18.33 -4.40
N SER A 182 -16.93 19.10 -5.12
CA SER A 182 -15.69 18.59 -5.73
C SER A 182 -14.69 18.15 -4.67
N VAL A 183 -14.51 18.94 -3.60
CA VAL A 183 -13.66 18.59 -2.45
C VAL A 183 -14.17 17.33 -1.78
N ALA A 184 -15.48 17.21 -1.52
CA ALA A 184 -16.07 16.03 -0.92
C ALA A 184 -15.82 14.76 -1.77
N ALA A 185 -15.99 14.86 -3.10
CA ALA A 185 -15.71 13.77 -4.02
C ALA A 185 -14.24 13.35 -3.99
N ILE A 186 -13.31 14.30 -4.04
CA ILE A 186 -11.87 14.04 -3.98
C ILE A 186 -11.49 13.37 -2.64
N MET A 187 -11.99 13.89 -1.51
CA MET A 187 -11.73 13.31 -0.19
C MET A 187 -12.29 11.89 -0.08
N PHE A 188 -13.47 11.64 -0.63
CA PHE A 188 -14.04 10.29 -0.68
C PHE A 188 -13.18 9.31 -1.51
N LEU A 189 -12.61 9.76 -2.63
CA LEU A 189 -11.66 8.96 -3.40
C LEU A 189 -10.40 8.62 -2.59
N PHE A 190 -9.88 9.58 -1.82
CA PHE A 190 -8.74 9.33 -0.92
C PHE A 190 -9.08 8.34 0.20
N PHE A 191 -10.28 8.41 0.78
CA PHE A 191 -10.77 7.40 1.73
C PHE A 191 -10.71 6.00 1.12
N ILE A 192 -11.24 5.81 -0.09
CA ILE A 192 -11.18 4.52 -0.80
C ILE A 192 -9.72 4.09 -1.05
N ALA A 193 -8.87 5.01 -1.52
CA ALA A 193 -7.49 4.71 -1.86
C ALA A 193 -6.67 4.26 -0.62
N PHE A 194 -6.80 4.96 0.51
CA PHE A 194 -6.12 4.61 1.74
C PHE A 194 -6.72 3.34 2.39
N GLY A 195 -8.05 3.19 2.36
CA GLY A 195 -8.71 1.98 2.81
C GLY A 195 -8.25 0.72 2.06
N ARG A 196 -8.00 0.83 0.75
CA ARG A 196 -7.46 -0.27 -0.07
C ARG A 196 -6.02 -0.65 0.28
N MET A 197 -5.24 0.22 0.93
CA MET A 197 -3.87 -0.09 1.35
C MET A 197 -3.82 -0.97 2.60
N ILE A 198 -4.87 -0.98 3.43
CA ILE A 198 -4.92 -1.71 4.71
C ILE A 198 -5.13 -3.21 4.44
N PRO A 199 -4.20 -4.10 4.81
CA PRO A 199 -4.36 -5.55 4.64
C PRO A 199 -5.58 -6.07 5.40
N GLN A 200 -6.50 -6.72 4.69
CA GLN A 200 -7.70 -7.28 5.31
C GLN A 200 -7.36 -8.55 6.08
N PRO A 201 -8.11 -8.89 7.14
CA PRO A 201 -7.90 -10.15 7.87
C PRO A 201 -7.94 -11.40 6.98
N ARG A 202 -8.79 -11.40 5.94
CA ARG A 202 -8.88 -12.49 4.95
C ARG A 202 -7.61 -12.58 4.11
N GLU A 203 -7.10 -11.46 3.61
CA GLU A 203 -5.84 -11.41 2.86
C GLU A 203 -4.65 -11.84 3.73
N CYS A 204 -4.62 -11.44 5.01
CA CYS A 204 -3.62 -11.88 5.97
C CYS A 204 -3.65 -13.39 6.23
N LYS A 205 -4.85 -14.00 6.27
CA LYS A 205 -5.01 -15.46 6.39
C LYS A 205 -4.55 -16.16 5.12
N LEU A 206 -4.91 -15.63 3.96
CA LEU A 206 -4.51 -16.15 2.66
C LEU A 206 -2.98 -16.10 2.48
N LEU A 207 -2.36 -14.96 2.83
CA LEU A 207 -0.91 -14.82 2.82
C LEU A 207 -0.27 -15.87 3.72
N ASN A 208 -0.73 -16.02 4.97
CA ASN A 208 -0.19 -17.04 5.87
C ASN A 208 -0.30 -18.46 5.27
N LYS A 209 -1.40 -18.79 4.60
CA LYS A 209 -1.58 -20.09 3.93
C LYS A 209 -0.57 -20.29 2.79
N ILE A 210 -0.35 -19.26 1.96
CA ILE A 210 0.65 -19.26 0.88
C ILE A 210 2.08 -19.32 1.41
N LEU A 211 2.34 -18.74 2.59
CA LEU A 211 3.66 -18.86 3.21
C LEU A 211 3.89 -20.25 3.81
N GLN A 212 2.84 -20.91 4.32
CA GLN A 212 2.94 -22.27 4.84
C GLN A 212 3.26 -23.31 3.77
N THR A 213 2.81 -23.14 2.52
CA THR A 213 3.15 -24.08 1.43
C THR A 213 4.66 -24.12 1.17
N GLN A 214 5.39 -23.01 1.34
CA GLN A 214 6.85 -23.00 1.22
C GLN A 214 7.53 -23.94 2.21
N TYR A 215 7.00 -24.03 3.43
CA TYR A 215 7.56 -24.88 4.48
C TYR A 215 7.23 -26.35 4.23
N ASN A 216 6.00 -26.64 3.80
CA ASN A 216 5.57 -28.00 3.49
C ASN A 216 6.32 -28.59 2.28
N ASP A 217 6.60 -27.77 1.26
CA ASP A 217 7.40 -28.19 0.12
C ASP A 217 8.85 -28.46 0.54
N SER A 218 9.41 -27.66 1.45
CA SER A 218 10.78 -27.89 1.96
C SER A 218 10.89 -29.10 2.91
N SER A 219 9.83 -29.48 3.64
CA SER A 219 9.84 -30.67 4.50
C SER A 219 9.69 -31.97 3.71
N ASN A 220 9.04 -31.94 2.55
CA ASN A 220 8.92 -33.12 1.68
C ASN A 220 10.25 -33.54 1.04
N TYR A 221 11.25 -32.65 0.95
CA TYR A 221 12.60 -33.02 0.53
C TYR A 221 13.47 -33.59 1.67
N PHE A 222 13.00 -33.57 2.92
CA PHE A 222 13.68 -34.19 4.06
C PHE A 222 13.14 -35.58 4.41
N ILE A 223 12.07 -36.02 3.76
CA ILE A 223 11.49 -37.38 3.89
C ILE A 223 11.63 -38.11 2.56
N ASP A 224 12.85 -38.17 2.01
CA ASP A 224 13.24 -39.12 0.95
C ASP A 224 14.74 -39.42 1.06
N GLY A 225 15.22 -39.46 2.31
CA GLY A 225 16.61 -39.67 2.68
C GLY A 225 16.82 -40.97 3.42
N GLU A 226 16.25 -42.08 2.95
CA GLU A 226 16.76 -43.42 3.28
C GLU A 226 16.22 -44.48 2.30
N THR A 227 17.12 -45.00 1.45
CA THR A 227 17.38 -46.43 1.19
C THR A 227 17.80 -46.72 -0.27
N VAL A 228 19.11 -46.86 -0.48
CA VAL A 228 19.71 -47.79 -1.45
C VAL A 228 20.93 -48.34 -0.69
N VAL A 229 21.08 -49.62 -0.39
CA VAL A 229 21.34 -50.77 -1.28
C VAL A 229 20.98 -52.09 -0.56
N PRO A 230 20.46 -53.12 -1.24
CA PRO A 230 20.41 -54.48 -0.73
C PRO A 230 21.76 -55.18 -0.98
N VAL A 231 22.39 -55.75 0.05
CA VAL A 231 23.45 -56.75 -0.14
C VAL A 231 22.96 -58.07 0.43
N SER A 232 22.61 -58.96 -0.49
CA SER A 232 22.30 -60.36 -0.25
C SER A 232 23.57 -61.17 0.04
N ASN A 233 23.47 -61.95 1.12
CA ASN A 233 23.94 -63.34 1.29
C ASN A 233 25.42 -63.71 1.47
N SER A 234 25.57 -64.63 2.44
CA SER A 234 26.54 -65.74 2.61
C SER A 234 27.97 -65.34 2.99
N VAL A 235 28.59 -65.89 4.05
CA VAL A 235 28.49 -67.19 4.74
C VAL A 235 28.67 -66.99 6.24
#